data_AF-A0A3Q2QQN1-F1
#
_entry.id   AF-A0A3Q2QQN1-F1
#
_cell.length_a   1.000
_cell.length_b   1.000
_cell.length_c   1.000
_cell.angle_alpha   90.00
_cell.angle_beta   90.00
_cell.angle_gamma   90.00
#
_symmetry.space_group_name_H-M   'P 1'
#
loop_
_entity.id
_entity.type
_entity.pdbx_description
1 polymer ?
#
loop_
_entity_poly.entity_id
_entity_poly.type
_entity_poly.pdbx_seq_one_letter_code
_entity_poly.pdbx_strand_id
1 'polypeptide(L)'
;MDFLWVRQCLKESVQYGSNLPHFLRNVDWLDRRVVEDVHWLLGLWHPGELDVHVALELLSMDFPDEIVRQLAVQRLESLHNDDVLKYLLQLVQTLKVEPYHDSFLARYLIQRALRSKRIGHYFFWYMRSEVAGCPYFRQRMAVILEAYLLGCGQAMISSFTQQVQAVEALQEVAMIIKRLYPDKTDLPSSGKEGLRSVCQTDFFIPLLQLDKCKVMASKKKPLWLEFSPMPSPVSNTPVGIIFKEGDDLRQDMLVIQTLVVMESIWQEESLDLNLIPYGCISTGHNIGMIEIVRNAATIAAVQKSHGGTTAAFRNDALFEWLKSKCPLQEIAVERFVKSCAGYCVATYVLGIGDRHNDNIMITDQGNLFHIDFGHILGNRKHFLGVSRERAPFVLTPDFLYVMGRVKGRNSLYFQRFRDTCTKAYLLLRSHSRLLVTLFSLMLLTGIPELSASEDMRYLREALQEDQNEAEAKEHFLQQIAECEQLGWTVQANWWIHMVAGIK
;
A
#
# COMPACT_ATOMS: atom_id res chain seq x y z
N MET A 1 -20.55 30.76 23.21
CA MET A 1 -19.82 29.90 24.15
C MET A 1 -19.13 30.80 25.18
N ASP A 2 -19.09 30.39 26.44
CA ASP A 2 -18.62 31.22 27.56
C ASP A 2 -17.08 31.23 27.65
N PHE A 3 -16.45 32.40 27.79
CA PHE A 3 -14.99 32.59 27.74
C PHE A 3 -14.23 31.78 28.82
N LEU A 4 -14.89 31.52 29.96
CA LEU A 4 -14.38 30.65 31.03
C LEU A 4 -14.34 29.17 30.63
N TRP A 5 -15.28 28.71 29.81
CA TRP A 5 -15.33 27.33 29.31
C TRP A 5 -14.17 27.07 28.36
N VAL A 6 -13.83 28.03 27.49
CA VAL A 6 -12.70 27.95 26.56
C VAL A 6 -11.35 27.91 27.29
N ARG A 7 -11.20 28.70 28.37
CA ARG A 7 -10.00 28.68 29.22
C ARG A 7 -9.86 27.39 30.03
N GLN A 8 -10.99 26.82 30.46
CA GLN A 8 -11.03 25.54 31.16
C GLN A 8 -10.75 24.38 30.19
N CYS A 9 -11.32 24.43 28.99
CA CYS A 9 -10.94 23.59 27.88
C CYS A 9 -9.46 23.70 27.57
N LEU A 10 -8.82 24.87 27.50
CA LEU A 10 -7.36 24.97 27.28
C LEU A 10 -6.51 24.27 28.35
N LYS A 11 -6.86 24.42 29.64
CA LYS A 11 -6.15 23.71 30.72
C LYS A 11 -6.35 22.21 30.66
N GLU A 12 -7.48 21.75 30.14
CA GLU A 12 -7.81 20.34 29.94
C GLU A 12 -7.40 19.81 28.54
N SER A 13 -7.28 20.65 27.50
CA SER A 13 -7.10 20.28 26.09
C SER A 13 -5.65 20.32 25.63
N VAL A 14 -4.80 21.09 26.32
CA VAL A 14 -3.34 20.88 26.28
C VAL A 14 -3.00 19.46 26.79
N GLN A 15 -3.87 18.82 27.58
CA GLN A 15 -3.79 17.39 27.92
C GLN A 15 -4.46 16.45 26.88
N TYR A 16 -5.24 16.96 25.92
CA TYR A 16 -6.00 16.16 24.95
C TYR A 16 -5.95 16.73 23.52
N GLY A 17 -4.74 16.92 22.95
CA GLY A 17 -4.56 17.31 21.55
C GLY A 17 -5.28 16.39 20.55
N SER A 18 -5.54 15.14 20.96
CA SER A 18 -6.35 14.15 20.24
C SER A 18 -7.82 14.55 20.01
N ASN A 19 -8.36 15.54 20.72
CA ASN A 19 -9.75 15.99 20.60
C ASN A 19 -9.92 17.28 19.77
N LEU A 20 -8.81 17.89 19.34
CA LEU A 20 -8.84 19.14 18.57
C LEU A 20 -9.70 19.04 17.29
N PRO A 21 -9.65 17.96 16.48
CA PRO A 21 -10.52 17.82 15.31
C PRO A 21 -12.01 17.82 15.67
N HIS A 22 -12.39 17.19 16.79
CA HIS A 22 -13.79 17.18 17.24
C HIS A 22 -14.25 18.59 17.65
N PHE A 23 -13.42 19.34 18.38
CA PHE A 23 -13.72 20.71 18.75
C PHE A 23 -13.92 21.59 17.50
N LEU A 24 -12.99 21.54 16.54
CA LEU A 24 -13.01 22.39 15.34
C LEU A 24 -14.20 22.11 14.41
N ARG A 25 -14.71 20.87 14.38
CA ARG A 25 -15.95 20.53 13.65
C ARG A 25 -17.21 21.19 14.23
N ASN A 26 -17.19 21.56 15.51
CA ASN A 26 -18.32 22.17 16.21
C ASN A 26 -18.22 23.71 16.29
N VAL A 27 -17.19 24.30 15.67
CA VAL A 27 -17.01 25.75 15.61
C VAL A 27 -17.98 26.36 14.60
N ASP A 28 -18.65 27.44 14.99
CA ASP A 28 -19.43 28.26 14.06
C ASP A 28 -18.50 29.17 13.25
N TRP A 29 -18.03 28.67 12.11
CA TRP A 29 -17.13 29.37 11.20
C TRP A 29 -17.78 30.59 10.51
N LEU A 30 -19.09 30.84 10.73
CA LEU A 30 -19.79 32.02 10.22
C LEU A 30 -19.83 33.18 11.24
N ASP A 31 -19.62 32.92 12.53
CA ASP A 31 -19.48 34.00 13.53
C ASP A 31 -18.01 34.44 13.62
N ARG A 32 -17.74 35.63 13.07
CA ARG A 32 -16.41 36.27 13.09
C ARG A 32 -15.76 36.28 14.48
N ARG A 33 -16.52 36.53 15.55
CA ARG A 33 -15.94 36.61 16.91
C ARG A 33 -15.49 35.24 17.39
N VAL A 34 -16.27 34.20 17.09
CA VAL A 34 -15.92 32.82 17.40
C VAL A 34 -14.66 32.41 16.62
N VAL A 35 -14.56 32.78 15.35
CA VAL A 35 -13.36 32.51 14.53
C VAL A 35 -12.13 33.23 15.08
N GLU A 36 -12.24 34.52 15.44
CA GLU A 36 -11.15 35.29 16.06
C GLU A 36 -10.68 34.65 17.37
N ASP A 37 -11.62 34.20 18.23
CA ASP A 37 -11.30 33.47 19.45
C ASP A 37 -10.60 32.14 19.13
N VAL A 38 -11.10 31.34 18.19
CA VAL A 38 -10.47 30.07 17.78
C VAL A 38 -9.07 30.27 17.23
N HIS A 39 -8.85 31.27 16.37
CA HIS A 39 -7.53 31.59 15.85
C HIS A 39 -6.56 32.01 16.95
N TRP A 40 -7.03 32.80 17.92
CA TRP A 40 -6.23 33.15 19.10
C TRP A 40 -5.84 31.91 19.90
N LEU A 41 -6.76 30.96 20.11
CA LEU A 41 -6.48 29.70 20.80
C LEU A 41 -5.45 28.85 20.06
N LEU A 42 -5.61 28.70 18.74
CA LEU A 42 -4.67 27.92 17.92
C LEU A 42 -3.26 28.54 17.94
N GLY A 43 -3.16 29.87 18.01
CA GLY A 43 -1.89 30.58 18.14
C GLY A 43 -1.15 30.32 19.47
N LEU A 44 -1.82 29.79 20.48
CA LEU A 44 -1.20 29.37 21.75
C LEU A 44 -0.69 27.93 21.72
N TRP A 45 -1.05 27.14 20.71
CA TRP A 45 -0.70 25.73 20.65
C TRP A 45 0.76 25.54 20.23
N HIS A 46 1.51 24.70 20.94
CA HIS A 46 2.85 24.31 20.53
C HIS A 46 2.77 23.21 19.46
N PRO A 47 3.22 23.44 18.20
CA PRO A 47 3.02 22.46 17.13
C PRO A 47 3.62 21.10 17.45
N GLY A 48 4.74 21.04 18.18
CA GLY A 48 5.40 19.79 18.58
C GLY A 48 4.59 18.88 19.53
N GLU A 49 3.59 19.43 20.23
CA GLU A 49 2.68 18.68 21.11
C GLU A 49 1.48 18.09 20.35
N LEU A 50 1.29 18.46 19.09
CA LEU A 50 0.23 17.92 18.25
C LEU A 50 0.62 16.54 17.75
N ASP A 51 -0.21 15.52 17.97
CA ASP A 51 0.05 14.20 17.38
C ASP A 51 0.04 14.26 15.86
N VAL A 52 0.91 13.47 15.22
CA VAL A 52 1.04 13.45 13.75
C VAL A 52 -0.27 13.05 13.08
N HIS A 53 -0.99 12.07 13.65
CA HIS A 53 -2.28 11.65 13.11
C HIS A 53 -3.33 12.76 13.18
N VAL A 54 -3.31 13.59 14.23
CA VAL A 54 -4.18 14.76 14.36
C VAL A 54 -3.81 15.79 13.30
N ALA A 55 -2.51 16.08 13.12
CA ALA A 55 -2.07 16.99 12.07
C ALA A 55 -2.51 16.54 10.68
N LEU A 56 -2.42 15.24 10.38
CA LEU A 56 -2.94 14.68 9.12
C LEU A 56 -4.47 14.81 9.01
N GLU A 57 -5.22 14.60 10.10
CA GLU A 57 -6.68 14.76 10.11
C GLU A 57 -7.11 16.21 9.87
N LEU A 58 -6.39 17.17 10.46
CA LEU A 58 -6.61 18.61 10.27
C LEU A 58 -6.31 19.10 8.84
N LEU A 59 -5.67 18.26 8.02
CA LEU A 59 -5.49 18.50 6.60
C LEU A 59 -6.60 17.89 5.72
N SER A 60 -7.56 17.19 6.30
CA SER A 60 -8.70 16.66 5.56
C SER A 60 -9.61 17.76 5.01
N MET A 61 -10.61 17.36 4.22
CA MET A 61 -11.63 18.25 3.65
C MET A 61 -12.54 18.92 4.69
N ASP A 62 -12.60 18.38 5.91
CA ASP A 62 -13.41 18.93 7.00
C ASP A 62 -12.89 20.28 7.52
N PHE A 63 -11.61 20.59 7.26
CA PHE A 63 -10.91 21.73 7.85
C PHE A 63 -10.33 22.64 6.75
N PRO A 64 -11.14 23.54 6.16
CA PRO A 64 -10.70 24.45 5.11
C PRO A 64 -9.98 25.70 5.64
N ASP A 65 -10.09 26.00 6.94
CA ASP A 65 -9.51 27.21 7.55
C ASP A 65 -7.97 27.23 7.47
N GLU A 66 -7.41 28.36 7.02
CA GLU A 66 -5.97 28.48 6.78
C GLU A 66 -5.12 28.36 8.06
N ILE A 67 -5.61 28.84 9.20
CA ILE A 67 -4.87 28.82 10.48
C ILE A 67 -4.84 27.40 11.05
N VAL A 68 -5.95 26.67 10.94
CA VAL A 68 -6.00 25.24 11.30
C VAL A 68 -4.99 24.45 10.46
N ARG A 69 -4.99 24.64 9.14
CA ARG A 69 -4.07 23.93 8.23
C ARG A 69 -2.62 24.36 8.43
N GLN A 70 -2.38 25.62 8.77
CA GLN A 70 -1.04 26.11 9.13
C GLN A 70 -0.49 25.37 10.35
N LEU A 71 -1.27 25.23 11.43
CA LEU A 71 -0.86 24.49 12.62
C LEU A 71 -0.50 23.03 12.29
N ALA A 72 -1.31 22.39 11.46
CA ALA A 72 -1.02 21.03 10.99
C ALA A 72 0.32 20.95 10.22
N VAL A 73 0.56 21.88 9.30
CA VAL A 73 1.83 21.93 8.54
C VAL A 73 3.02 22.20 9.45
N GLN A 74 2.90 23.09 10.44
CA GLN A 74 3.97 23.36 11.41
C GLN A 74 4.35 22.10 12.22
N ARG A 75 3.38 21.23 12.53
CA ARG A 75 3.69 19.91 13.10
C ARG A 75 4.50 19.08 12.11
N LEU A 76 4.09 18.98 10.85
CA LEU A 76 4.80 18.21 9.83
C LEU A 76 6.24 18.71 9.57
N GLU A 77 6.50 20.00 9.74
CA GLU A 77 7.85 20.58 9.64
C GLU A 77 8.86 19.99 10.62
N SER A 78 8.38 19.51 11.78
CA SER A 78 9.23 18.85 12.79
C SER A 78 9.64 17.42 12.43
N LEU A 79 8.99 16.78 11.44
CA LEU A 79 9.21 15.37 11.12
C LEU A 79 10.54 15.13 10.39
N HIS A 80 11.17 14.00 10.67
CA HIS A 80 12.32 13.52 9.91
C HIS A 80 11.92 13.11 8.49
N ASN A 81 12.90 13.02 7.59
CA ASN A 81 12.63 12.70 6.19
C ASN A 81 12.01 11.32 5.99
N ASP A 82 12.39 10.33 6.80
CA ASP A 82 11.82 8.98 6.71
C ASP A 82 10.35 8.96 7.16
N ASP A 83 9.96 9.75 8.16
CA ASP A 83 8.56 9.89 8.57
C ASP A 83 7.72 10.64 7.53
N VAL A 84 8.28 11.68 6.89
CA VAL A 84 7.58 12.36 5.80
C VAL A 84 7.33 11.42 4.63
N LEU A 85 8.28 10.54 4.29
CA LEU A 85 8.08 9.54 3.24
C LEU A 85 6.94 8.57 3.56
N LYS A 86 6.63 8.31 4.84
CA LYS A 86 5.49 7.46 5.24
C LYS A 86 4.13 8.06 4.84
N TYR A 87 4.04 9.38 4.71
CA TYR A 87 2.79 10.11 4.46
C TYR A 87 2.79 10.93 3.17
N LEU A 88 3.91 10.95 2.43
CA LEU A 88 4.11 11.83 1.28
C LEU A 88 3.03 11.66 0.21
N LEU A 89 2.57 10.43 -0.02
CA LEU A 89 1.50 10.16 -0.97
C LEU A 89 0.21 10.90 -0.56
N GLN A 90 -0.25 10.70 0.67
CA GLN A 90 -1.45 11.33 1.21
C GLN A 90 -1.30 12.86 1.27
N LEU A 91 -0.13 13.38 1.63
CA LEU A 91 0.14 14.82 1.65
C LEU A 91 0.07 15.44 0.24
N VAL A 92 0.56 14.75 -0.80
CA VAL A 92 0.40 15.21 -2.18
C VAL A 92 -1.08 15.21 -2.58
N GLN A 93 -1.83 14.17 -2.23
CA GLN A 93 -3.27 14.10 -2.55
C GLN A 93 -4.08 15.18 -1.82
N THR A 94 -3.66 15.55 -0.62
CA THR A 94 -4.27 16.62 0.18
C THR A 94 -4.21 17.98 -0.50
N LEU A 95 -3.26 18.22 -1.42
CA LEU A 95 -3.23 19.45 -2.23
C LEU A 95 -4.52 19.66 -3.04
N LYS A 96 -5.34 18.63 -3.25
CA LYS A 96 -6.64 18.71 -3.93
C LYS A 96 -7.71 19.42 -3.10
N VAL A 97 -7.63 19.36 -1.77
CA VAL A 97 -8.61 19.98 -0.86
C VAL A 97 -8.19 21.35 -0.34
N GLU A 98 -6.99 21.81 -0.68
CA GLU A 98 -6.56 23.17 -0.37
C GLU A 98 -7.50 24.20 -1.01
N PRO A 99 -7.97 25.23 -0.28
CA PRO A 99 -8.82 26.27 -0.86
C PRO A 99 -8.13 27.05 -1.98
N TYR A 100 -6.83 27.32 -1.81
CA TYR A 100 -6.02 28.13 -2.73
C TYR A 100 -4.86 27.33 -3.34
N HIS A 101 -4.34 27.80 -4.49
CA HIS A 101 -3.18 27.17 -5.12
C HIS A 101 -1.89 27.34 -4.29
N ASP A 102 -1.73 28.53 -3.72
CA ASP A 102 -0.66 28.82 -2.77
C ASP A 102 -1.17 28.56 -1.36
N SER A 103 -0.59 27.58 -0.70
CA SER A 103 -0.97 27.16 0.65
C SER A 103 0.27 26.76 1.45
N PHE A 104 0.12 26.72 2.78
CA PHE A 104 1.20 26.25 3.67
C PHE A 104 1.66 24.85 3.30
N LEU A 105 0.73 23.94 2.95
CA LEU A 105 1.06 22.59 2.54
C LEU A 105 1.84 22.54 1.22
N ALA A 106 1.45 23.33 0.22
CA ALA A 106 2.15 23.40 -1.06
C ALA A 106 3.59 23.89 -0.87
N ARG A 107 3.77 25.00 -0.12
CA ARG A 107 5.09 25.56 0.21
C ARG A 107 5.96 24.56 0.99
N TYR A 108 5.36 23.90 1.98
CA TYR A 108 6.02 22.86 2.78
C TYR A 108 6.54 21.72 1.90
N LEU A 109 5.68 21.14 1.04
CA LEU A 109 6.06 20.01 0.18
C LEU A 109 7.19 20.38 -0.79
N ILE A 110 7.12 21.57 -1.43
CA ILE A 110 8.20 22.08 -2.27
C ILE A 110 9.50 22.21 -1.46
N GLN A 111 9.44 22.82 -0.28
CA GLN A 111 10.62 23.03 0.56
C GLN A 111 11.25 21.69 0.99
N ARG A 112 10.46 20.72 1.42
CA ARG A 112 10.93 19.38 1.79
C ARG A 112 11.54 18.64 0.60
N ALA A 113 10.89 18.70 -0.56
CA ALA A 113 11.37 18.09 -1.80
C ALA A 113 12.71 18.69 -2.26
N LEU A 114 12.89 20.01 -2.15
CA LEU A 114 14.14 20.69 -2.49
C LEU A 114 15.29 20.39 -1.50
N ARG A 115 14.97 20.14 -0.23
CA ARG A 115 15.97 19.81 0.81
C ARG A 115 16.44 18.35 0.76
N SER A 116 15.67 17.44 0.18
CA SER A 116 15.97 16.01 0.14
C SER A 116 15.71 15.42 -1.24
N LYS A 117 16.77 14.99 -1.94
CA LYS A 117 16.65 14.36 -3.27
C LYS A 117 15.74 13.14 -3.27
N ARG A 118 15.71 12.38 -2.17
CA ARG A 118 14.83 11.20 -2.02
C ARG A 118 13.36 11.63 -1.96
N ILE A 119 13.02 12.63 -1.14
CA ILE A 119 11.66 13.18 -1.09
C ILE A 119 11.29 13.81 -2.44
N GLY A 120 12.20 14.59 -3.02
CA GLY A 120 11.99 15.24 -4.31
C GLY A 120 11.77 14.26 -5.47
N HIS A 121 12.40 13.07 -5.43
CA HIS A 121 12.16 12.01 -6.42
C HIS A 121 10.74 11.45 -6.34
N TYR A 122 10.27 11.06 -5.15
CA TYR A 122 8.89 10.59 -4.99
C TYR A 122 7.86 11.69 -5.26
N PHE A 123 8.12 12.91 -4.76
CA PHE A 123 7.29 14.08 -4.98
C PHE A 123 7.08 14.34 -6.49
N PHE A 124 8.15 14.31 -7.29
CA PHE A 124 8.06 14.47 -8.74
C PHE A 124 7.08 13.48 -9.37
N TRP A 125 7.20 12.19 -9.04
CA TRP A 125 6.37 11.15 -9.65
C TRP A 125 4.92 11.20 -9.18
N TYR A 126 4.67 11.48 -7.90
CA TYR A 126 3.32 11.64 -7.38
C TYR A 126 2.61 12.84 -8.04
N MET A 127 3.30 13.98 -8.15
CA MET A 127 2.77 15.16 -8.83
C MET A 127 2.55 14.92 -10.33
N ARG A 128 3.53 14.31 -11.02
CA ARG A 128 3.44 14.03 -12.47
C ARG A 128 2.27 13.11 -12.79
N SER A 129 2.04 12.08 -11.98
CA SER A 129 0.89 11.18 -12.15
C SER A 129 -0.43 11.94 -12.08
N GLU A 130 -0.59 12.86 -11.12
CA GLU A 130 -1.79 13.69 -11.01
C GLU A 130 -1.93 14.71 -12.15
N VAL A 131 -0.83 15.35 -12.60
CA VAL A 131 -0.85 16.25 -13.76
C VAL A 131 -1.34 15.53 -15.02
N ALA A 132 -0.88 14.30 -15.23
CA ALA A 132 -1.30 13.48 -16.36
C ALA A 132 -2.75 12.98 -16.21
N GLY A 133 -3.12 12.50 -15.01
CA GLY A 133 -4.34 11.72 -14.78
C GLY A 133 -5.57 12.49 -14.31
N CYS A 134 -5.42 13.73 -13.79
CA CYS A 134 -6.54 14.46 -13.20
C CYS A 134 -6.72 15.87 -13.80
N PRO A 135 -7.59 16.04 -14.82
CA PRO A 135 -7.81 17.35 -15.46
C PRO A 135 -8.25 18.46 -14.50
N TYR A 136 -9.06 18.12 -13.49
CA TYR A 136 -9.62 19.09 -12.54
C TYR A 136 -8.55 19.76 -11.67
N PHE A 137 -7.56 18.99 -11.18
CA PHE A 137 -6.48 19.52 -10.34
C PHE A 137 -5.17 19.80 -11.11
N ARG A 138 -5.15 19.53 -12.43
CA ARG A 138 -3.94 19.60 -13.27
C ARG A 138 -3.19 20.91 -13.13
N GLN A 139 -3.90 22.05 -13.20
CA GLN A 139 -3.27 23.38 -13.15
C GLN A 139 -2.53 23.60 -11.82
N ARG A 140 -3.19 23.30 -10.69
CA ARG A 140 -2.59 23.39 -9.35
C ARG A 140 -1.34 22.52 -9.25
N MET A 141 -1.47 21.24 -9.63
CA MET A 141 -0.37 20.28 -9.53
C MET A 141 0.80 20.67 -10.45
N ALA A 142 0.53 21.18 -11.65
CA ALA A 142 1.55 21.59 -12.60
C ALA A 142 2.38 22.77 -12.10
N VAL A 143 1.73 23.81 -11.54
CA VAL A 143 2.44 24.99 -11.01
C VAL A 143 3.34 24.61 -9.83
N ILE A 144 2.86 23.76 -8.93
CA ILE A 144 3.65 23.29 -7.78
C ILE A 144 4.84 22.43 -8.26
N LEU A 145 4.62 21.54 -9.24
CA LEU A 145 5.67 20.71 -9.82
C LEU A 145 6.73 21.56 -10.55
N GLU A 146 6.31 22.58 -11.31
CA GLU A 146 7.20 23.53 -11.98
C GLU A 146 8.09 24.25 -10.96
N ALA A 147 7.52 24.75 -9.85
CA ALA A 147 8.29 25.40 -8.79
C ALA A 147 9.38 24.49 -8.21
N TYR A 148 9.10 23.19 -8.02
CA TYR A 148 10.12 22.21 -7.63
C TYR A 148 11.19 22.01 -8.71
N LEU A 149 10.79 21.87 -9.98
CA LEU A 149 11.72 21.64 -11.09
C LEU A 149 12.68 22.81 -11.32
N LEU A 150 12.23 24.05 -11.08
CA LEU A 150 13.08 25.24 -11.13
C LEU A 150 14.18 25.24 -10.03
N GLY A 151 13.96 24.53 -8.93
CA GLY A 151 14.87 24.52 -7.78
C GLY A 151 15.67 23.22 -7.57
N CYS A 152 15.27 22.09 -8.18
CA CYS A 152 15.86 20.78 -7.86
C CYS A 152 17.28 20.55 -8.43
N GLY A 153 17.73 21.46 -9.31
CA GLY A 153 19.06 21.50 -9.88
C GLY A 153 19.24 20.61 -11.12
N GLN A 154 20.21 20.98 -11.95
CA GLN A 154 20.40 20.40 -13.29
C GLN A 154 20.56 18.88 -13.29
N ALA A 155 21.27 18.31 -12.31
CA ALA A 155 21.48 16.87 -12.23
C ALA A 155 20.16 16.09 -12.00
N MET A 156 19.25 16.62 -11.18
CA MET A 156 17.92 16.02 -10.97
C MET A 156 17.07 16.16 -12.22
N ILE A 157 17.08 17.34 -12.87
CA ILE A 157 16.36 17.57 -14.14
C ILE A 157 16.81 16.56 -15.20
N SER A 158 18.13 16.44 -15.44
CA SER A 158 18.67 15.48 -16.40
C SER A 158 18.28 14.03 -16.08
N SER A 159 18.25 13.67 -14.79
CA SER A 159 17.80 12.35 -14.36
C SER A 159 16.31 12.13 -14.63
N PHE A 160 15.45 13.10 -14.32
CA PHE A 160 14.01 13.01 -14.60
C PHE A 160 13.73 12.96 -16.10
N THR A 161 14.44 13.73 -16.93
CA THR A 161 14.31 13.67 -18.38
C THR A 161 14.57 12.25 -18.89
N GLN A 162 15.66 11.61 -18.46
CA GLN A 162 15.96 10.23 -18.86
C GLN A 162 14.91 9.23 -18.37
N GLN A 163 14.44 9.37 -17.12
CA GLN A 163 13.42 8.47 -16.58
C GLN A 163 12.08 8.62 -17.33
N VAL A 164 11.67 9.85 -17.66
CA VAL A 164 10.44 10.12 -18.42
C VAL A 164 10.53 9.55 -19.84
N GLN A 165 11.66 9.75 -20.53
CA GLN A 165 11.90 9.15 -21.84
C GLN A 165 11.82 7.61 -21.80
N ALA A 166 12.38 6.98 -20.76
CA ALA A 166 12.29 5.54 -20.59
C ALA A 166 10.85 5.07 -20.34
N VAL A 167 10.06 5.81 -19.54
CA VAL A 167 8.65 5.50 -19.28
C VAL A 167 7.83 5.60 -20.57
N GLU A 168 8.03 6.65 -21.36
CA GLU A 168 7.32 6.87 -22.63
C GLU A 168 7.66 5.76 -23.64
N ALA A 169 8.94 5.42 -23.78
CA ALA A 169 9.38 4.29 -24.60
C ALA A 169 8.74 2.97 -24.19
N LEU A 170 8.73 2.66 -22.88
CA LEU A 170 8.09 1.44 -22.36
C LEU A 170 6.58 1.42 -22.59
N GLN A 171 5.92 2.57 -22.49
CA GLN A 171 4.50 2.71 -22.78
C GLN A 171 4.22 2.40 -24.26
N GLU A 172 5.01 2.95 -25.18
CA GLU A 172 4.87 2.68 -26.61
C GLU A 172 5.08 1.20 -26.93
N VAL A 173 6.13 0.59 -26.37
CA VAL A 173 6.40 -0.85 -26.48
C VAL A 173 5.20 -1.68 -25.99
N ALA A 174 4.65 -1.35 -24.81
CA ALA A 174 3.50 -2.05 -24.25
C ALA A 174 2.25 -1.94 -25.15
N MET A 175 1.99 -0.75 -25.70
CA MET A 175 0.89 -0.52 -26.63
C MET A 175 1.06 -1.31 -27.94
N ILE A 176 2.28 -1.36 -28.51
CA ILE A 176 2.59 -2.13 -29.72
C ILE A 176 2.34 -3.62 -29.47
N ILE A 177 2.84 -4.16 -28.35
CA ILE A 177 2.64 -5.57 -27.99
C ILE A 177 1.15 -5.92 -27.88
N LYS A 178 0.35 -5.03 -27.27
CA LYS A 178 -1.12 -5.23 -27.18
C LYS A 178 -1.81 -5.22 -28.54
N ARG A 179 -1.32 -4.43 -29.50
CA ARG A 179 -1.86 -4.40 -30.87
C ARG A 179 -1.46 -5.63 -31.67
N LEU A 180 -0.19 -6.05 -31.58
CA LEU A 180 0.34 -7.23 -32.30
C LEU A 180 -0.25 -8.54 -31.77
N TYR A 181 -0.51 -8.60 -30.47
CA TYR A 181 -1.08 -9.76 -29.81
C TYR A 181 -2.36 -9.31 -29.09
N PRO A 182 -3.52 -9.26 -29.77
CA PRO A 182 -4.78 -8.86 -29.13
C PRO A 182 -5.40 -9.98 -28.28
N ASP A 183 -5.10 -11.25 -28.60
CA ASP A 183 -5.68 -12.41 -27.92
C ASP A 183 -5.26 -12.52 -26.45
N LYS A 184 -6.16 -13.02 -25.60
CA LYS A 184 -5.93 -13.15 -24.14
C LYS A 184 -5.01 -14.31 -23.75
N THR A 185 -4.45 -15.02 -24.72
CA THR A 185 -3.60 -16.19 -24.53
C THR A 185 -2.15 -15.80 -24.20
N ASP A 186 -1.42 -16.75 -23.63
CA ASP A 186 0.02 -16.61 -23.38
C ASP A 186 0.73 -16.19 -24.66
N LEU A 187 1.68 -15.25 -24.56
CA LEU A 187 2.44 -14.87 -25.74
C LEU A 187 3.21 -16.10 -26.25
N PRO A 188 3.13 -16.42 -27.55
CA PRO A 188 3.99 -17.43 -28.15
C PRO A 188 5.47 -17.02 -28.00
N SER A 189 6.40 -17.94 -28.23
CA SER A 189 7.85 -17.67 -28.23
C SER A 189 8.24 -16.45 -29.09
N SER A 190 7.50 -16.20 -30.18
CA SER A 190 7.63 -15.01 -31.04
C SER A 190 7.29 -13.68 -30.36
N GLY A 191 6.54 -13.68 -29.24
CA GLY A 191 6.28 -12.48 -28.44
C GLY A 191 7.51 -11.97 -27.68
N LYS A 192 8.45 -12.86 -27.34
CA LYS A 192 9.77 -12.47 -26.81
C LYS A 192 10.62 -11.80 -27.90
N GLU A 193 10.51 -12.29 -29.14
CA GLU A 193 11.16 -11.70 -30.30
C GLU A 193 10.54 -10.34 -30.65
N GLY A 194 9.22 -10.18 -30.48
CA GLY A 194 8.52 -8.90 -30.65
C GLY A 194 8.94 -7.82 -29.63
N LEU A 195 9.15 -8.18 -28.36
CA LEU A 195 9.71 -7.24 -27.39
C LEU A 195 11.15 -6.85 -27.78
N ARG A 196 11.96 -7.83 -28.22
CA ARG A 196 13.34 -7.60 -28.66
C ARG A 196 13.40 -6.71 -29.90
N SER A 197 12.56 -6.95 -30.90
CA SER A 197 12.58 -6.16 -32.14
C SER A 197 12.21 -4.71 -31.86
N VAL A 198 11.10 -4.46 -31.16
CA VAL A 198 10.63 -3.09 -30.83
C VAL A 198 11.64 -2.34 -29.96
N CYS A 199 12.25 -3.01 -28.97
CA CYS A 199 13.28 -2.39 -28.13
C CYS A 199 14.65 -2.22 -28.81
N GLN A 200 14.94 -2.93 -29.91
CA GLN A 200 16.23 -2.82 -30.62
C GLN A 200 16.18 -1.82 -31.77
N THR A 201 15.02 -1.60 -32.40
CA THR A 201 14.90 -0.73 -33.57
C THR A 201 14.62 0.72 -33.21
N ASP A 202 13.83 0.97 -32.16
CA ASP A 202 13.21 2.29 -31.95
C ASP A 202 13.52 2.94 -30.57
N PHE A 203 13.94 2.17 -29.56
CA PHE A 203 14.11 2.69 -28.19
C PHE A 203 15.33 2.13 -27.45
N PHE A 204 16.40 2.91 -27.30
CA PHE A 204 17.53 2.51 -26.45
C PHE A 204 17.21 2.72 -24.97
N ILE A 205 16.94 1.63 -24.26
CA ILE A 205 16.83 1.62 -22.79
C ILE A 205 18.14 1.08 -22.21
N PRO A 206 18.96 1.92 -21.56
CA PRO A 206 20.24 1.47 -20.98
C PRO A 206 20.07 0.30 -20.00
N LEU A 207 21.04 -0.62 -20.01
CA LEU A 207 21.16 -1.74 -19.06
C LEU A 207 20.10 -2.85 -19.17
N LEU A 208 19.10 -2.71 -20.04
CA LEU A 208 18.04 -3.70 -20.21
C LEU A 208 18.61 -5.04 -20.75
N GLN A 209 18.39 -6.11 -20.00
CA GLN A 209 18.74 -7.49 -20.35
C GLN A 209 17.60 -8.11 -21.14
N LEU A 210 17.52 -7.78 -22.43
CA LEU A 210 16.47 -8.25 -23.35
C LEU A 210 16.29 -9.77 -23.34
N ASP A 211 17.36 -10.54 -23.08
CA ASP A 211 17.27 -11.99 -23.02
C ASP A 211 16.42 -12.54 -21.87
N LYS A 212 16.32 -11.77 -20.78
CA LYS A 212 15.57 -12.14 -19.58
C LYS A 212 14.20 -11.45 -19.50
N CYS A 213 13.90 -10.54 -20.41
CA CYS A 213 12.61 -9.87 -20.45
C CYS A 213 11.52 -10.80 -21.02
N LYS A 214 10.28 -10.63 -20.55
CA LYS A 214 9.12 -11.39 -21.03
C LYS A 214 7.85 -10.57 -20.90
N VAL A 215 6.82 -10.95 -21.65
CA VAL A 215 5.46 -10.41 -21.44
C VAL A 215 4.70 -11.40 -20.57
N MET A 216 4.07 -10.93 -19.50
CA MET A 216 3.34 -11.81 -18.58
C MET A 216 2.00 -12.23 -19.18
N ALA A 217 1.64 -13.48 -18.91
CA ALA A 217 0.38 -14.11 -19.26
C ALA A 217 -0.82 -13.52 -18.50
N SER A 218 -1.24 -12.30 -18.86
CA SER A 218 -2.37 -11.59 -18.24
C SER A 218 -3.19 -10.83 -19.27
N LYS A 219 -4.46 -10.54 -18.95
CA LYS A 219 -5.36 -9.71 -19.79
C LYS A 219 -4.72 -8.36 -20.14
N LYS A 220 -3.91 -7.81 -19.24
CA LYS A 220 -3.27 -6.49 -19.37
C LYS A 220 -1.84 -6.57 -19.93
N LYS A 221 -1.31 -7.78 -20.14
CA LYS A 221 0.01 -8.06 -20.75
C LYS A 221 1.16 -7.19 -20.22
N PRO A 222 1.39 -7.15 -18.90
CA PRO A 222 2.45 -6.33 -18.35
C PRO A 222 3.83 -6.85 -18.75
N LEU A 223 4.79 -5.94 -18.87
CA LEU A 223 6.15 -6.24 -19.29
C LEU A 223 6.99 -6.59 -18.08
N TRP A 224 7.59 -7.77 -18.06
CA TRP A 224 8.62 -8.15 -17.10
C TRP A 224 9.98 -7.77 -17.66
N LEU A 225 10.64 -6.83 -17.00
CA LEU A 225 11.88 -6.21 -17.43
C LEU A 225 12.99 -6.55 -16.44
N GLU A 226 14.17 -6.83 -16.97
CA GLU A 226 15.37 -7.17 -16.19
C GLU A 226 16.49 -6.22 -16.58
N PHE A 227 17.07 -5.53 -15.61
CA PHE A 227 18.14 -4.57 -15.80
C PHE A 227 19.42 -5.08 -15.18
N SER A 228 20.52 -4.84 -15.88
CA SER A 228 21.87 -5.12 -15.37
C SER A 228 22.11 -4.29 -14.12
N PRO A 229 22.83 -4.83 -13.12
CA PRO A 229 23.16 -4.08 -11.92
C PRO A 229 23.89 -2.79 -12.29
N MET A 230 23.52 -1.70 -11.61
CA MET A 230 24.33 -0.48 -11.65
C MET A 230 25.68 -0.77 -11.00
N PRO A 231 26.80 -0.22 -11.51
CA PRO A 231 28.10 -0.35 -10.86
C PRO A 231 28.01 0.20 -9.43
N SER A 232 28.00 -0.69 -8.44
CA SER A 232 27.92 -0.34 -7.02
C SER A 232 28.89 -1.22 -6.23
N PRO A 233 29.61 -0.67 -5.25
CA PRO A 233 30.50 -1.46 -4.39
C PRO A 233 29.74 -2.46 -3.49
N VAL A 234 28.41 -2.37 -3.40
CA VAL A 234 27.60 -3.09 -2.40
C VAL A 234 26.74 -4.21 -2.99
N SER A 235 26.34 -4.11 -4.26
CA SER A 235 25.48 -5.13 -4.86
C SER A 235 25.65 -5.23 -6.37
N ASN A 236 25.81 -6.48 -6.85
CA ASN A 236 25.78 -6.87 -8.25
C ASN A 236 24.45 -7.55 -8.63
N THR A 237 23.38 -7.36 -7.84
CA THR A 237 22.09 -7.98 -8.14
C THR A 237 21.37 -7.24 -9.28
N PRO A 238 20.90 -7.94 -10.32
CA PRO A 238 20.04 -7.34 -11.35
C PRO A 238 18.80 -6.70 -10.74
N VAL A 239 18.29 -5.64 -11.36
CA VAL A 239 17.04 -4.95 -10.94
C VAL A 239 15.89 -5.42 -11.82
N GLY A 240 14.80 -5.85 -11.21
CA GLY A 240 13.64 -6.38 -11.91
C GLY A 240 12.47 -5.43 -11.76
N ILE A 241 11.82 -5.09 -12.87
CA ILE A 241 10.67 -4.18 -12.89
C ILE A 241 9.55 -4.82 -13.73
N ILE A 242 8.33 -4.79 -13.21
CA ILE A 242 7.12 -5.02 -13.99
C ILE A 242 6.58 -3.66 -14.42
N PHE A 243 6.47 -3.43 -15.73
CA PHE A 243 5.81 -2.26 -16.28
C PHE A 243 4.36 -2.61 -16.65
N LYS A 244 3.39 -1.90 -16.08
CA LYS A 244 1.97 -2.05 -16.35
C LYS A 244 1.47 -0.88 -17.18
N GLU A 245 0.75 -1.18 -18.24
CA GLU A 245 0.02 -0.21 -19.06
C GLU A 245 -1.46 -0.60 -19.04
N GLY A 246 -2.34 0.39 -18.86
CA GLY A 246 -3.78 0.24 -18.77
C GLY A 246 -4.35 -0.12 -17.39
N ASP A 247 -3.55 -0.03 -16.32
CA ASP A 247 -3.98 -0.27 -14.93
C ASP A 247 -3.64 0.94 -14.06
N ASP A 248 -4.55 1.31 -13.15
CA ASP A 248 -4.33 2.38 -12.19
C ASP A 248 -3.62 1.84 -10.94
N LEU A 249 -2.32 2.14 -10.81
CA LEU A 249 -1.52 1.68 -9.67
C LEU A 249 -1.64 2.54 -8.41
N ARG A 250 -2.45 3.60 -8.42
CA ARG A 250 -2.60 4.48 -7.24
C ARG A 250 -3.22 3.73 -6.06
N GLN A 251 -4.06 2.74 -6.32
CA GLN A 251 -4.62 1.86 -5.29
C GLN A 251 -3.55 0.93 -4.71
N ASP A 252 -2.75 0.27 -5.53
CA ASP A 252 -1.61 -0.53 -5.05
C ASP A 252 -0.64 0.31 -4.21
N MET A 253 -0.33 1.52 -4.67
CA MET A 253 0.51 2.46 -3.92
C MET A 253 -0.08 2.81 -2.55
N LEU A 254 -1.39 3.08 -2.46
CA LEU A 254 -2.06 3.34 -1.18
C LEU A 254 -1.92 2.16 -0.22
N VAL A 255 -2.20 0.94 -0.70
CA VAL A 255 -2.10 -0.25 0.14
C VAL A 255 -0.67 -0.48 0.61
N ILE A 256 0.30 -0.45 -0.30
CA ILE A 256 1.72 -0.64 0.02
C ILE A 256 2.22 0.43 1.00
N GLN A 257 1.84 1.70 0.78
CA GLN A 257 2.18 2.79 1.68
C GLN A 257 1.59 2.57 3.08
N THR A 258 0.36 2.06 3.15
CA THR A 258 -0.28 1.73 4.43
C THR A 258 0.40 0.55 5.10
N LEU A 259 0.87 -0.46 4.35
CA LEU A 259 1.68 -1.55 4.90
C LEU A 259 2.98 -1.04 5.53
N VAL A 260 3.64 -0.02 4.92
CA VAL A 260 4.82 0.64 5.52
C VAL A 260 4.46 1.33 6.85
N VAL A 261 3.30 1.96 6.93
CA VAL A 261 2.82 2.58 8.18
C VAL A 261 2.49 1.52 9.23
N MET A 262 1.81 0.43 8.86
CA MET A 262 1.52 -0.69 9.76
C MET A 262 2.80 -1.31 10.33
N GLU A 263 3.81 -1.52 9.47
CA GLU A 263 5.13 -2.00 9.88
C GLU A 263 5.81 -1.04 10.86
N SER A 264 5.73 0.29 10.63
CA SER A 264 6.25 1.29 11.60
C SER A 264 5.56 1.17 12.96
N ILE A 265 4.23 1.07 12.99
CA ILE A 265 3.45 0.92 14.23
C ILE A 265 3.89 -0.32 15.00
N TRP A 266 4.09 -1.45 14.31
CA TRP A 266 4.53 -2.67 14.97
C TRP A 266 5.98 -2.59 15.44
N GLN A 267 6.88 -1.99 14.66
CA GLN A 267 8.28 -1.83 15.00
C GLN A 267 8.50 -0.92 16.23
N GLU A 268 7.69 0.12 16.38
CA GLU A 268 7.69 0.98 17.59
C GLU A 268 7.45 0.16 18.87
N GLU A 269 6.69 -0.93 18.77
CA GLU A 269 6.37 -1.87 19.85
C GLU A 269 7.20 -3.16 19.82
N SER A 270 8.37 -3.08 19.17
CA SER A 270 9.36 -4.16 19.00
C SER A 270 8.77 -5.44 18.39
N LEU A 271 7.77 -5.29 17.51
CA LEU A 271 7.14 -6.37 16.77
C LEU A 271 7.54 -6.29 15.29
N ASP A 272 8.59 -7.03 14.91
CA ASP A 272 8.98 -7.20 13.51
C ASP A 272 8.21 -8.36 12.88
N LEU A 273 7.29 -8.04 11.96
CA LEU A 273 6.48 -9.00 11.23
C LEU A 273 7.07 -9.39 9.87
N ASN A 274 8.23 -8.85 9.49
CA ASN A 274 8.90 -9.16 8.23
C ASN A 274 7.99 -8.96 7.00
N LEU A 275 7.19 -7.89 6.97
CA LEU A 275 6.44 -7.54 5.76
C LEU A 275 7.38 -7.19 4.59
N ILE A 276 6.92 -7.40 3.37
CA ILE A 276 7.61 -6.98 2.14
C ILE A 276 6.72 -5.96 1.39
N PRO A 277 6.73 -4.68 1.79
CA PRO A 277 6.11 -3.60 1.03
C PRO A 277 6.99 -3.26 -0.19
N TYR A 278 6.87 -4.06 -1.25
CA TYR A 278 7.64 -3.88 -2.49
C TYR A 278 7.37 -2.53 -3.16
N GLY A 279 8.32 -2.01 -3.91
CA GLY A 279 8.18 -0.76 -4.64
C GLY A 279 7.04 -0.79 -5.66
N CYS A 280 6.16 0.20 -5.62
CA CYS A 280 5.11 0.41 -6.61
C CYS A 280 4.96 1.91 -6.86
N ILE A 281 4.92 2.33 -8.12
CA ILE A 281 4.80 3.74 -8.47
C ILE A 281 3.99 3.92 -9.75
N SER A 282 2.97 4.77 -9.68
CA SER A 282 2.28 5.30 -10.85
C SER A 282 3.17 6.34 -11.50
N THR A 283 3.47 6.16 -12.78
CA THR A 283 4.34 7.06 -13.55
C THR A 283 3.56 7.98 -14.48
N GLY A 284 2.23 7.80 -14.55
CA GLY A 284 1.32 8.57 -15.39
C GLY A 284 -0.10 8.00 -15.34
N HIS A 285 -0.98 8.46 -16.24
CA HIS A 285 -2.36 7.99 -16.30
C HIS A 285 -2.43 6.53 -16.74
N ASN A 286 -2.92 5.65 -15.86
CA ASN A 286 -3.04 4.20 -16.08
C ASN A 286 -1.73 3.50 -16.49
N ILE A 287 -0.60 4.03 -16.06
CA ILE A 287 0.72 3.42 -16.27
C ILE A 287 1.53 3.45 -14.97
N GLY A 288 2.39 2.46 -14.80
CA GLY A 288 3.30 2.45 -13.67
C GLY A 288 4.24 1.25 -13.62
N MET A 289 5.05 1.22 -12.57
CA MET A 289 6.12 0.26 -12.36
C MET A 289 5.98 -0.42 -11.00
N ILE A 290 6.26 -1.71 -10.97
CA ILE A 290 6.25 -2.55 -9.77
C ILE A 290 7.60 -3.25 -9.64
N GLU A 291 8.18 -3.24 -8.45
CA GLU A 291 9.42 -3.95 -8.13
C GLU A 291 9.20 -5.47 -8.17
N ILE A 292 10.16 -6.20 -8.77
CA ILE A 292 10.19 -7.66 -8.70
C ILE A 292 10.97 -8.08 -7.46
N VAL A 293 10.25 -8.63 -6.48
CA VAL A 293 10.85 -9.30 -5.33
C VAL A 293 11.61 -10.54 -5.79
N ARG A 294 12.92 -10.59 -5.52
CA ARG A 294 13.80 -11.67 -5.95
C ARG A 294 13.59 -12.94 -5.15
N ASN A 295 13.94 -14.07 -5.76
CA ASN A 295 13.88 -15.41 -5.16
C ASN A 295 12.51 -15.75 -4.56
N ALA A 296 11.45 -15.24 -5.19
CA ALA A 296 10.07 -15.46 -4.76
C ALA A 296 9.30 -16.29 -5.80
N ALA A 297 8.31 -17.03 -5.33
CA ALA A 297 7.36 -17.77 -6.15
C ALA A 297 5.93 -17.56 -5.63
N THR A 298 4.94 -17.59 -6.53
CA THR A 298 3.53 -17.62 -6.09
C THR A 298 3.23 -18.95 -5.40
N ILE A 299 2.29 -18.95 -4.45
CA ILE A 299 1.86 -20.19 -3.78
C ILE A 299 1.31 -21.18 -4.82
N ALA A 300 0.61 -20.70 -5.85
CA ALA A 300 0.12 -21.52 -6.94
C ALA A 300 1.26 -22.21 -7.72
N ALA A 301 2.36 -21.50 -7.99
CA ALA A 301 3.53 -22.08 -8.65
C ALA A 301 4.21 -23.14 -7.77
N VAL A 302 4.31 -22.89 -6.47
CA VAL A 302 4.84 -23.86 -5.48
C VAL A 302 4.00 -25.14 -5.50
N GLN A 303 2.68 -25.02 -5.36
CA GLN A 303 1.76 -26.16 -5.38
C GLN A 303 1.87 -26.94 -6.69
N LYS A 304 1.79 -26.25 -7.84
CA LYS A 304 1.87 -26.89 -9.17
C LYS A 304 3.16 -27.69 -9.36
N SER A 305 4.29 -27.21 -8.82
CA SER A 305 5.58 -27.89 -8.90
C SER A 305 5.66 -29.20 -8.08
N HIS A 306 4.87 -29.33 -7.01
CA HIS A 306 4.92 -30.48 -6.08
C HIS A 306 3.73 -31.46 -6.20
N GLY A 307 2.66 -31.12 -6.93
CA GLY A 307 1.44 -31.96 -6.95
C GLY A 307 0.65 -32.03 -8.26
N GLY A 308 1.11 -31.43 -9.37
CA GLY A 308 0.38 -31.51 -10.65
C GLY A 308 -1.05 -30.94 -10.57
N THR A 309 -2.04 -31.61 -11.19
CA THR A 309 -3.45 -31.16 -11.23
C THR A 309 -4.22 -31.36 -9.92
N THR A 310 -3.73 -32.19 -9.00
CA THR A 310 -4.30 -32.39 -7.65
C THR A 310 -3.54 -31.61 -6.56
N ALA A 311 -2.58 -30.77 -6.97
CA ALA A 311 -1.68 -30.02 -6.09
C ALA A 311 -2.39 -29.16 -5.03
N ALA A 312 -3.55 -28.59 -5.37
CA ALA A 312 -4.28 -27.69 -4.47
C ALA A 312 -4.75 -28.35 -3.16
N PHE A 313 -4.78 -29.69 -3.11
CA PHE A 313 -5.20 -30.49 -1.94
C PHE A 313 -4.01 -31.12 -1.19
N ARG A 314 -2.78 -30.90 -1.65
CA ARG A 314 -1.57 -31.31 -0.92
C ARG A 314 -1.19 -30.22 0.07
N ASN A 315 -1.42 -30.51 1.35
CA ASN A 315 -1.13 -29.58 2.43
C ASN A 315 0.36 -29.51 2.80
N ASP A 316 1.21 -30.38 2.25
CA ASP A 316 2.64 -30.46 2.55
C ASP A 316 3.53 -29.73 1.54
N ALA A 317 2.97 -29.28 0.42
CA ALA A 317 3.73 -28.74 -0.72
C ALA A 317 4.55 -27.50 -0.36
N LEU A 318 3.97 -26.55 0.37
CA LEU A 318 4.68 -25.33 0.75
C LEU A 318 5.82 -25.62 1.72
N PHE A 319 5.60 -26.53 2.67
CA PHE A 319 6.61 -26.93 3.64
C PHE A 319 7.80 -27.65 2.99
N GLU A 320 7.54 -28.59 2.08
CA GLU A 320 8.60 -29.28 1.33
C GLU A 320 9.36 -28.31 0.41
N TRP A 321 8.66 -27.36 -0.22
CA TRP A 321 9.33 -26.32 -1.00
C TRP A 321 10.25 -25.46 -0.14
N LEU A 322 9.80 -24.99 1.03
CA LEU A 322 10.63 -24.21 1.95
C LEU A 322 11.86 -24.99 2.41
N LYS A 323 11.68 -26.27 2.76
CA LYS A 323 12.76 -27.17 3.14
C LYS A 323 13.77 -27.38 2.01
N SER A 324 13.31 -27.39 0.76
CA SER A 324 14.20 -27.49 -0.40
C SER A 324 15.04 -26.23 -0.66
N LYS A 325 14.61 -25.08 -0.15
CA LYS A 325 15.21 -23.76 -0.39
C LYS A 325 16.10 -23.27 0.73
N CYS A 326 15.68 -23.48 1.97
CA CYS A 326 16.40 -23.03 3.15
C CYS A 326 16.88 -24.23 3.99
N PRO A 327 18.20 -24.47 4.08
CA PRO A 327 18.75 -25.53 4.93
C PRO A 327 18.41 -25.36 6.41
N LEU A 328 18.27 -24.10 6.87
CA LEU A 328 17.91 -23.74 8.25
C LEU A 328 16.39 -23.60 8.37
N GLN A 329 15.71 -24.75 8.42
CA GLN A 329 14.26 -24.84 8.38
C GLN A 329 13.55 -23.99 9.45
N GLU A 330 14.07 -23.97 10.69
CA GLU A 330 13.46 -23.21 11.79
C GLU A 330 13.40 -21.70 11.50
N ILE A 331 14.44 -21.14 10.88
CA ILE A 331 14.49 -19.71 10.53
C ILE A 331 13.44 -19.39 9.46
N ALA A 332 13.31 -20.24 8.45
CA ALA A 332 12.32 -20.05 7.38
C ALA A 332 10.89 -20.18 7.92
N VAL A 333 10.64 -21.12 8.83
CA VAL A 333 9.32 -21.28 9.47
C VAL A 333 9.00 -20.10 10.39
N GLU A 334 9.96 -19.58 11.15
CA GLU A 334 9.77 -18.39 11.98
C GLU A 334 9.44 -17.15 11.14
N ARG A 335 10.18 -16.92 10.03
CA ARG A 335 9.87 -15.85 9.07
C ARG A 335 8.48 -16.02 8.46
N PHE A 336 8.12 -17.25 8.11
CA PHE A 336 6.79 -17.57 7.61
C PHE A 336 5.70 -17.24 8.63
N VAL A 337 5.87 -17.65 9.89
CA VAL A 337 4.90 -17.38 10.96
C VAL A 337 4.70 -15.87 11.16
N LYS A 338 5.78 -15.10 11.21
CA LYS A 338 5.74 -13.64 11.38
C LYS A 338 5.08 -12.92 10.21
N SER A 339 5.55 -13.20 8.99
CA SER A 339 5.01 -12.56 7.78
C SER A 339 3.57 -12.98 7.48
N CYS A 340 3.23 -14.26 7.71
CA CYS A 340 1.86 -14.73 7.61
C CYS A 340 0.95 -14.03 8.63
N ALA A 341 1.38 -13.87 9.88
CA ALA A 341 0.62 -13.13 10.88
C ALA A 341 0.39 -11.67 10.46
N GLY A 342 1.46 -10.98 10.03
CA GLY A 342 1.37 -9.59 9.57
C GLY A 342 0.42 -9.39 8.39
N TYR A 343 0.52 -10.23 7.34
CA TYR A 343 -0.37 -10.13 6.19
C TYR A 343 -1.80 -10.58 6.51
N CYS A 344 -2.03 -11.55 7.40
CA CYS A 344 -3.39 -11.92 7.85
C CYS A 344 -4.06 -10.72 8.53
N VAL A 345 -3.37 -10.07 9.46
CA VAL A 345 -3.88 -8.87 10.16
C VAL A 345 -4.08 -7.71 9.19
N ALA A 346 -3.08 -7.39 8.36
CA ALA A 346 -3.16 -6.27 7.43
C ALA A 346 -4.28 -6.45 6.39
N THR A 347 -4.39 -7.64 5.78
CA THR A 347 -5.42 -7.89 4.76
C THR A 347 -6.82 -7.94 5.35
N TYR A 348 -6.98 -8.40 6.59
CA TYR A 348 -8.23 -8.30 7.32
C TYR A 348 -8.62 -6.84 7.58
N VAL A 349 -7.73 -6.05 8.20
CA VAL A 349 -8.01 -4.65 8.55
C VAL A 349 -8.30 -3.83 7.29
N LEU A 350 -7.54 -4.03 6.21
CA LEU A 350 -7.72 -3.30 4.96
C LEU A 350 -8.81 -3.87 4.05
N GLY A 351 -9.41 -5.01 4.41
CA GLY A 351 -10.45 -5.66 3.62
C GLY A 351 -10.00 -6.00 2.21
N ILE A 352 -8.76 -6.46 2.07
CA ILE A 352 -8.17 -6.77 0.77
C ILE A 352 -8.81 -8.06 0.25
N GLY A 353 -9.53 -7.92 -0.87
CA GLY A 353 -10.22 -9.03 -1.51
C GLY A 353 -9.47 -9.63 -2.71
N ASP A 354 -10.14 -10.57 -3.38
CA ASP A 354 -9.61 -11.40 -4.48
C ASP A 354 -8.28 -12.11 -4.11
N ARG A 355 -8.20 -12.64 -2.89
CA ARG A 355 -7.01 -13.35 -2.38
C ARG A 355 -7.05 -14.82 -2.75
N HIS A 356 -6.28 -15.16 -3.79
CA HIS A 356 -6.03 -16.53 -4.24
C HIS A 356 -4.51 -16.81 -4.32
N ASN A 357 -4.13 -18.07 -4.55
CA ASN A 357 -2.75 -18.53 -4.50
C ASN A 357 -1.80 -17.91 -5.55
N ASP A 358 -2.31 -17.24 -6.58
CA ASP A 358 -1.48 -16.47 -7.51
C ASP A 358 -1.16 -15.06 -6.99
N ASN A 359 -1.99 -14.52 -6.09
CA ASN A 359 -1.81 -13.18 -5.50
C ASN A 359 -1.07 -13.22 -4.15
N ILE A 360 -0.55 -14.38 -3.77
CA ILE A 360 0.27 -14.59 -2.58
C ILE A 360 1.57 -15.23 -3.04
N MET A 361 2.67 -14.66 -2.56
CA MET A 361 4.02 -15.08 -2.89
C MET A 361 4.80 -15.41 -1.62
N ILE A 362 5.83 -16.22 -1.78
CA ILE A 362 6.76 -16.57 -0.72
C ILE A 362 8.19 -16.51 -1.25
N THR A 363 9.09 -15.95 -0.45
CA THR A 363 10.53 -15.95 -0.73
C THR A 363 11.19 -17.27 -0.33
N ASP A 364 12.35 -17.57 -0.91
CA ASP A 364 13.16 -18.74 -0.53
C ASP A 364 13.63 -18.71 0.94
N GLN A 365 13.55 -17.55 1.58
CA GLN A 365 13.82 -17.31 2.99
C GLN A 365 12.62 -17.49 3.92
N GLY A 366 11.42 -17.75 3.38
CA GLY A 366 10.20 -17.97 4.16
C GLY A 366 9.31 -16.76 4.38
N ASN A 367 9.66 -15.56 3.89
CA ASN A 367 8.78 -14.40 4.00
C ASN A 367 7.61 -14.52 3.01
N LEU A 368 6.39 -14.58 3.54
CA LEU A 368 5.13 -14.51 2.80
C LEU A 368 4.80 -13.04 2.48
N PHE A 369 4.28 -12.77 1.29
CA PHE A 369 3.77 -11.45 0.96
C PHE A 369 2.64 -11.50 -0.07
N HIS A 370 1.74 -10.51 0.00
CA HIS A 370 0.61 -10.39 -0.91
C HIS A 370 0.97 -9.42 -2.03
N ILE A 371 0.44 -9.65 -3.23
CA ILE A 371 0.61 -8.81 -4.41
C ILE A 371 -0.75 -8.50 -5.06
N ASP A 372 -0.78 -7.54 -5.98
CA ASP A 372 -1.97 -7.19 -6.80
C ASP A 372 -3.17 -6.75 -5.94
N PHE A 373 -3.18 -5.51 -5.49
CA PHE A 373 -4.16 -5.01 -4.50
C PHE A 373 -5.40 -4.39 -5.14
N GLY A 374 -5.91 -4.99 -6.21
CA GLY A 374 -7.01 -4.46 -7.02
C GLY A 374 -8.37 -4.33 -6.33
N HIS A 375 -8.56 -4.89 -5.12
CA HIS A 375 -9.80 -4.77 -4.36
C HIS A 375 -9.52 -4.56 -2.87
N ILE A 376 -10.07 -3.49 -2.27
CA ILE A 376 -9.82 -3.06 -0.89
C ILE A 376 -11.14 -2.69 -0.18
N LEU A 377 -11.08 -2.51 1.14
CA LEU A 377 -12.19 -2.05 2.00
C LEU A 377 -13.45 -2.92 1.89
N GLY A 378 -13.30 -4.21 1.66
CA GLY A 378 -14.41 -5.15 1.58
C GLY A 378 -15.16 -5.16 0.24
N ASN A 379 -14.69 -4.41 -0.77
CA ASN A 379 -15.22 -4.45 -2.13
C ASN A 379 -14.85 -5.77 -2.84
N ARG A 380 -15.52 -6.86 -2.46
CA ARG A 380 -15.24 -8.23 -2.92
C ARG A 380 -15.88 -8.53 -4.28
N LYS A 381 -15.23 -9.38 -5.08
CA LYS A 381 -15.83 -9.92 -6.30
C LYS A 381 -16.98 -10.87 -5.98
N HIS A 382 -18.11 -10.67 -6.64
CA HIS A 382 -19.25 -11.59 -6.61
C HIS A 382 -19.28 -12.47 -7.86
N PHE A 383 -19.68 -13.73 -7.71
CA PHE A 383 -19.99 -14.63 -8.82
C PHE A 383 -21.36 -15.26 -8.60
N LEU A 384 -22.27 -15.10 -9.56
CA LEU A 384 -23.66 -15.56 -9.47
C LEU A 384 -24.40 -15.12 -8.19
N GLY A 385 -24.15 -13.88 -7.73
CA GLY A 385 -24.79 -13.31 -6.52
C GLY A 385 -24.18 -13.76 -5.19
N VAL A 386 -23.20 -14.68 -5.20
CA VAL A 386 -22.48 -15.12 -3.99
C VAL A 386 -21.09 -14.48 -3.97
N SER A 387 -20.66 -13.98 -2.80
CA SER A 387 -19.29 -13.49 -2.65
C SER A 387 -18.30 -14.64 -2.89
N ARG A 388 -17.28 -14.40 -3.73
CA ARG A 388 -16.23 -15.40 -3.98
C ARG A 388 -15.43 -15.72 -2.72
N GLU A 389 -15.35 -14.77 -1.81
CA GLU A 389 -14.57 -14.89 -0.57
C GLU A 389 -15.49 -15.10 0.62
N ARG A 390 -15.32 -16.27 1.24
CA ARG A 390 -16.08 -16.68 2.43
C ARG A 390 -15.27 -16.55 3.72
N ALA A 391 -13.95 -16.52 3.62
CA ALA A 391 -13.06 -16.39 4.78
C ALA A 391 -12.72 -14.91 5.07
N PRO A 392 -12.48 -14.56 6.33
CA PRO A 392 -11.98 -13.23 6.72
C PRO A 392 -10.65 -12.86 6.08
N PHE A 393 -9.70 -13.80 6.04
CA PHE A 393 -8.39 -13.66 5.41
C PHE A 393 -7.86 -15.05 5.00
N VAL A 394 -6.68 -15.09 4.37
CA VAL A 394 -6.10 -16.33 3.85
C VAL A 394 -5.28 -17.06 4.92
N LEU A 395 -5.87 -18.08 5.54
CA LEU A 395 -5.18 -19.04 6.38
C LEU A 395 -5.59 -20.45 5.96
N THR A 396 -4.74 -21.12 5.19
CA THR A 396 -5.10 -22.37 4.53
C THR A 396 -4.46 -23.59 5.16
N PRO A 397 -4.95 -24.80 4.87
CA PRO A 397 -4.34 -26.02 5.38
C PRO A 397 -2.85 -26.18 5.03
N ASP A 398 -2.39 -25.62 3.90
CA ASP A 398 -0.98 -25.58 3.50
C ASP A 398 -0.17 -24.67 4.46
N PHE A 399 -0.72 -23.51 4.84
CA PHE A 399 -0.10 -22.61 5.81
C PHE A 399 -0.09 -23.21 7.22
N LEU A 400 -1.20 -23.82 7.63
CA LEU A 400 -1.31 -24.53 8.91
C LEU A 400 -0.31 -25.68 9.01
N TYR A 401 -0.06 -26.40 7.91
CA TYR A 401 0.93 -27.47 7.87
C TYR A 401 2.35 -26.93 8.08
N VAL A 402 2.73 -25.81 7.45
CA VAL A 402 4.04 -25.16 7.71
C VAL A 402 4.19 -24.81 9.19
N MET A 403 3.10 -24.40 9.84
CA MET A 403 3.06 -24.13 11.28
C MET A 403 2.91 -25.40 12.13
N GLY A 404 3.01 -26.61 11.57
CA GLY A 404 2.87 -27.88 12.30
C GLY A 404 1.45 -28.19 12.81
N ARG A 405 0.44 -27.43 12.40
CA ARG A 405 -0.95 -27.63 12.80
C ARG A 405 -1.67 -28.56 11.83
N VAL A 406 -1.57 -29.86 12.12
CA VAL A 406 -2.18 -30.92 11.30
C VAL A 406 -3.26 -31.63 12.11
N LYS A 407 -4.48 -31.77 11.54
CA LYS A 407 -5.64 -32.44 12.16
C LYS A 407 -5.97 -31.92 13.58
N GLY A 408 -5.87 -30.61 13.79
CA GLY A 408 -6.21 -29.97 15.07
C GLY A 408 -5.19 -30.21 16.20
N ARG A 409 -4.03 -30.81 15.92
CA ARG A 409 -2.96 -30.95 16.91
C ARG A 409 -2.43 -29.58 17.34
N ASN A 410 -2.06 -29.48 18.62
CA ASN A 410 -1.38 -28.31 19.14
C ASN A 410 0.01 -28.20 18.51
N SER A 411 0.39 -26.97 18.15
CA SER A 411 1.70 -26.64 17.64
C SER A 411 2.17 -25.32 18.25
N LEU A 412 3.44 -25.28 18.66
CA LEU A 412 4.07 -24.08 19.20
C LEU A 412 4.11 -22.94 18.18
N TYR A 413 4.41 -23.24 16.92
CA TYR A 413 4.41 -22.24 15.85
C TYR A 413 3.02 -21.66 15.60
N PHE A 414 1.98 -22.50 15.68
CA PHE A 414 0.61 -22.01 15.54
C PHE A 414 0.14 -21.17 16.73
N GLN A 415 0.56 -21.54 17.94
CA GLN A 415 0.31 -20.70 19.11
C GLN A 415 1.01 -19.35 18.98
N ARG A 416 2.29 -19.34 18.59
CA ARG A 416 3.04 -18.11 18.28
C ARG A 416 2.36 -17.27 17.21
N PHE A 417 1.85 -17.90 16.15
CA PHE A 417 1.07 -17.23 15.11
C PHE A 417 -0.16 -16.52 15.70
N ARG A 418 -0.98 -17.21 16.51
CA ARG A 418 -2.16 -16.62 17.16
C ARG A 418 -1.80 -15.45 18.08
N ASP A 419 -0.77 -15.61 18.89
CA ASP A 419 -0.32 -14.58 19.83
C ASP A 419 0.21 -13.35 19.06
N THR A 420 1.00 -13.58 18.00
CA THR A 420 1.55 -12.54 17.12
C THR A 420 0.44 -11.79 16.39
N CYS A 421 -0.52 -12.50 15.80
CA CYS A 421 -1.71 -11.97 15.16
C CYS A 421 -2.51 -11.07 16.10
N THR A 422 -2.76 -11.55 17.32
CA THR A 422 -3.53 -10.81 18.33
C THR A 422 -2.80 -9.53 18.74
N LYS A 423 -1.49 -9.62 19.02
CA LYS A 423 -0.67 -8.44 19.37
C LYS A 423 -0.69 -7.43 18.22
N ALA A 424 -0.41 -7.87 16.99
CA ALA A 424 -0.39 -7.01 15.81
C ALA A 424 -1.73 -6.32 15.56
N TYR A 425 -2.85 -7.03 15.70
CA TYR A 425 -4.20 -6.49 15.53
C TYR A 425 -4.51 -5.40 16.57
N LEU A 426 -4.23 -5.66 17.85
CA LEU A 426 -4.48 -4.68 18.92
C LEU A 426 -3.62 -3.42 18.75
N LEU A 427 -2.39 -3.56 18.27
CA LEU A 427 -1.52 -2.43 17.95
C LEU A 427 -2.10 -1.57 16.82
N LEU A 428 -2.58 -2.17 15.73
CA LEU A 428 -3.26 -1.42 14.68
C LEU A 428 -4.56 -0.76 15.17
N ARG A 429 -5.32 -1.44 16.03
CA ARG A 429 -6.53 -0.90 16.66
C ARG A 429 -6.25 0.34 17.50
N SER A 430 -5.17 0.35 18.27
CA SER A 430 -4.76 1.55 19.03
C SER A 430 -4.41 2.75 18.15
N HIS A 431 -4.16 2.52 16.86
CA HIS A 431 -3.85 3.52 15.83
C HIS A 431 -4.97 3.67 14.79
N SER A 432 -6.21 3.27 15.11
CA SER A 432 -7.31 3.22 14.14
C SER A 432 -7.58 4.58 13.48
N ARG A 433 -7.52 5.67 14.27
CA ARG A 433 -7.68 7.05 13.77
C ARG A 433 -6.67 7.39 12.68
N LEU A 434 -5.41 7.00 12.84
CA LEU A 434 -4.38 7.22 11.83
C LEU A 434 -4.73 6.47 10.54
N LEU A 435 -5.08 5.18 10.63
CA LEU A 435 -5.44 4.37 9.48
C LEU A 435 -6.65 4.96 8.74
N VAL A 436 -7.71 5.32 9.46
CA VAL A 436 -8.90 5.96 8.87
C VAL A 436 -8.54 7.29 8.20
N THR A 437 -7.70 8.12 8.82
CA THR A 437 -7.24 9.38 8.25
C THR A 437 -6.46 9.17 6.94
N LEU A 438 -5.56 8.18 6.88
CA LEU A 438 -4.77 7.92 5.67
C LEU A 438 -5.64 7.57 4.46
N PHE A 439 -6.71 6.80 4.66
CA PHE A 439 -7.66 6.50 3.60
C PHE A 439 -8.60 7.68 3.30
N SER A 440 -9.00 8.44 4.33
CA SER A 440 -9.86 9.61 4.15
C SER A 440 -9.18 10.70 3.31
N LEU A 441 -7.86 10.90 3.47
CA LEU A 441 -7.07 11.84 2.65
C LEU A 441 -6.95 11.41 1.18
N MET A 442 -7.36 10.20 0.84
CA MET A 442 -7.28 9.63 -0.51
C MET A 442 -8.64 9.64 -1.23
N LEU A 443 -9.74 10.11 -0.62
CA LEU A 443 -11.08 10.11 -1.22
C LEU A 443 -11.17 10.83 -2.57
N LEU A 444 -10.42 11.93 -2.75
CA LEU A 444 -10.41 12.69 -4.01
C LEU A 444 -9.39 12.17 -5.04
N THR A 445 -8.84 10.97 -4.84
CA THR A 445 -7.96 10.35 -5.85
C THR A 445 -8.74 9.84 -7.06
N GLY A 446 -10.03 9.55 -6.90
CA GLY A 446 -10.82 8.86 -7.92
C GLY A 446 -10.48 7.37 -8.04
N ILE A 447 -9.92 6.77 -6.98
CA ILE A 447 -9.84 5.31 -6.84
C ILE A 447 -11.29 4.78 -6.70
N PRO A 448 -11.75 3.86 -7.57
CA PRO A 448 -13.15 3.44 -7.59
C PRO A 448 -13.65 2.85 -6.26
N GLU A 449 -12.82 2.04 -5.60
CA GLU A 449 -13.09 1.41 -4.31
C GLU A 449 -13.02 2.37 -3.10
N LEU A 450 -12.75 3.66 -3.34
CA LEU A 450 -12.54 4.69 -2.32
C LEU A 450 -13.25 5.98 -2.73
N SER A 451 -14.59 5.92 -2.78
CA SER A 451 -15.41 6.99 -3.34
C SER A 451 -16.34 7.66 -2.33
N ALA A 452 -16.60 6.99 -1.20
CA ALA A 452 -17.52 7.48 -0.17
C ALA A 452 -16.92 7.39 1.23
N SER A 453 -17.40 8.25 2.13
CA SER A 453 -17.11 8.14 3.56
C SER A 453 -17.61 6.82 4.17
N GLU A 454 -18.62 6.21 3.55
CA GLU A 454 -19.13 4.87 3.90
C GLU A 454 -18.07 3.77 3.72
N ASP A 455 -17.11 3.94 2.80
CA ASP A 455 -16.01 2.99 2.61
C ASP A 455 -15.08 2.95 3.85
N MET A 456 -15.01 4.05 4.62
CA MET A 456 -14.23 4.12 5.86
C MET A 456 -14.87 3.34 6.99
N ARG A 457 -16.18 3.05 6.90
CA ARG A 457 -16.90 2.25 7.89
C ARG A 457 -16.29 0.86 8.01
N TYR A 458 -15.84 0.28 6.90
CA TYR A 458 -15.18 -1.02 6.92
C TYR A 458 -13.98 -1.05 7.87
N LEU A 459 -13.09 -0.05 7.82
CA LEU A 459 -11.92 0.03 8.68
C LEU A 459 -12.33 0.07 10.16
N ARG A 460 -13.32 0.89 10.50
CA ARG A 460 -13.82 1.03 11.87
C ARG A 460 -14.44 -0.26 12.40
N GLU A 461 -15.23 -0.93 11.56
CA GLU A 461 -15.84 -2.22 11.87
C GLU A 461 -14.78 -3.32 12.01
N ALA A 462 -13.82 -3.42 11.08
CA ALA A 462 -12.74 -4.41 11.15
C ALA A 462 -11.86 -4.22 12.40
N LEU A 463 -11.61 -2.97 12.80
CA LEU A 463 -10.83 -2.64 13.99
C LEU A 463 -11.65 -2.69 15.29
N GLN A 464 -12.97 -2.96 15.22
CA GLN A 464 -13.84 -3.03 16.39
C GLN A 464 -13.69 -1.79 17.29
N GLU A 465 -13.76 -0.59 16.70
CA GLU A 465 -13.53 0.68 17.42
C GLU A 465 -14.49 0.88 18.60
N ASP A 466 -15.75 0.44 18.45
CA ASP A 466 -16.81 0.59 19.46
C ASP A 466 -16.73 -0.43 20.61
N GLN A 467 -15.92 -1.49 20.46
CA GLN A 467 -15.77 -2.54 21.45
C GLN A 467 -14.58 -2.27 22.37
N ASN A 468 -14.55 -2.88 23.56
CA ASN A 468 -13.37 -2.82 24.41
C ASN A 468 -12.24 -3.73 23.89
N GLU A 469 -11.03 -3.58 24.44
CA GLU A 469 -9.85 -4.32 23.96
C GLU A 469 -10.01 -5.85 24.07
N ALA A 470 -10.67 -6.34 25.13
CA ALA A 470 -10.88 -7.77 25.35
C ALA A 470 -11.87 -8.35 24.33
N GLU A 471 -12.96 -7.63 24.04
CA GLU A 471 -13.93 -7.98 23.00
C GLU A 471 -13.30 -7.97 21.61
N ALA A 472 -12.51 -6.93 21.29
CA ALA A 472 -11.81 -6.84 20.01
C ALA A 472 -10.80 -7.98 19.82
N LYS A 473 -10.07 -8.35 20.89
CA LYS A 473 -9.19 -9.51 20.90
C LYS A 473 -9.95 -10.81 20.63
N GLU A 474 -11.06 -11.04 21.32
CA GLU A 474 -11.86 -12.26 21.14
C GLU A 474 -12.44 -12.33 19.73
N HIS A 475 -12.94 -11.22 19.22
CA HIS A 475 -13.41 -11.10 17.84
C HIS A 475 -12.34 -11.52 16.84
N PHE A 476 -11.10 -11.02 16.95
CA PHE A 476 -10.03 -11.40 16.02
C PHE A 476 -9.63 -12.88 16.15
N LEU A 477 -9.63 -13.43 17.38
CA LEU A 477 -9.42 -14.86 17.60
C LEU A 477 -10.51 -15.72 16.94
N GLN A 478 -11.76 -15.24 16.95
CA GLN A 478 -12.86 -15.89 16.25
C GLN A 478 -12.65 -15.87 14.73
N GLN A 479 -12.13 -14.78 14.15
CA GLN A 479 -11.80 -14.73 12.72
C GLN A 479 -10.72 -15.78 12.34
N ILE A 480 -9.71 -15.99 13.20
CA ILE A 480 -8.71 -17.06 12.99
C ILE A 480 -9.39 -18.43 13.02
N ALA A 481 -10.25 -18.68 14.02
CA ALA A 481 -10.95 -19.96 14.17
C ALA A 481 -11.89 -20.25 12.98
N GLU A 482 -12.56 -19.24 12.46
CA GLU A 482 -13.39 -19.34 11.26
C GLU A 482 -12.55 -19.73 10.03
N CYS A 483 -11.39 -19.11 9.84
CA CYS A 483 -10.48 -19.48 8.75
C CYS A 483 -10.00 -20.93 8.86
N GLU A 484 -9.66 -21.40 10.07
CA GLU A 484 -9.30 -22.81 10.30
C GLU A 484 -10.43 -23.77 9.89
N GLN A 485 -11.68 -23.44 10.21
CA GLN A 485 -12.85 -24.26 9.89
C GLN A 485 -13.15 -24.27 8.37
N LEU A 486 -12.97 -23.14 7.70
CA LEU A 486 -13.24 -22.97 6.27
C LEU A 486 -12.15 -23.56 5.36
N GLY A 487 -11.04 -24.08 5.90
CA GLY A 487 -9.83 -24.44 5.17
C GLY A 487 -10.05 -25.25 3.87
N TRP A 488 -10.92 -26.26 3.89
CA TRP A 488 -11.24 -27.06 2.70
C TRP A 488 -12.09 -26.30 1.67
N THR A 489 -13.04 -25.47 2.11
CA THR A 489 -13.88 -24.67 1.20
C THR A 489 -13.07 -23.58 0.48
N VAL A 490 -12.07 -23.00 1.15
CA VAL A 490 -11.15 -22.04 0.55
C VAL A 490 -10.25 -22.73 -0.49
N GLN A 491 -9.66 -23.89 -0.16
CA GLN A 491 -8.89 -24.69 -1.12
C GLN A 491 -9.72 -25.17 -2.32
N ALA A 492 -10.98 -25.56 -2.10
CA ALA A 492 -11.88 -25.98 -3.17
C ALA A 492 -12.21 -24.81 -4.13
N ASN A 493 -12.49 -23.62 -3.60
CA ASN A 493 -12.68 -22.41 -4.41
C ASN A 493 -11.42 -22.10 -5.23
N TRP A 494 -10.24 -22.22 -4.63
CA TRP A 494 -8.98 -21.99 -5.32
C TRP A 494 -8.67 -23.02 -6.40
N TRP A 495 -9.00 -24.30 -6.16
CA TRP A 495 -8.88 -25.33 -7.18
C TRP A 495 -9.79 -25.06 -8.38
N ILE A 496 -11.03 -24.60 -8.14
CA ILE A 496 -11.94 -24.16 -9.21
C ILE A 496 -11.31 -23.02 -10.01
N HIS A 497 -10.71 -22.02 -9.35
CA HIS A 497 -9.96 -20.95 -10.04
C HIS A 497 -8.80 -21.49 -10.89
N MET A 498 -8.01 -22.41 -10.33
CA MET A 498 -6.84 -23.01 -10.99
C MET A 498 -7.21 -23.83 -12.23
N VAL A 499 -8.32 -24.59 -12.16
CA VAL A 499 -8.76 -25.51 -13.23
C VAL A 499 -9.61 -24.79 -14.27
N ALA A 500 -10.48 -23.87 -13.87
CA ALA A 500 -11.40 -23.21 -14.78
C ALA A 500 -10.78 -21.99 -15.50
N GLY A 501 -9.57 -21.57 -15.12
CA GLY A 501 -8.92 -20.39 -15.70
C GLY A 501 -9.72 -19.10 -15.49
N ILE A 502 -10.65 -19.11 -14.53
CA ILE A 502 -11.51 -17.98 -14.22
C ILE A 502 -10.68 -16.98 -13.43
N LYS A 503 -10.06 -16.02 -14.14
CA LYS A 503 -9.44 -14.82 -13.57
C LYS A 503 -10.49 -13.83 -13.08
#